data_AF-A0A146K7I0-F1
#
_entry.id   AF-A0A146K7I0-F1
#
_cell.length_a   1.000
_cell.length_b   1.000
_cell.length_c   1.000
_cell.angle_alpha   90.00
_cell.angle_beta   90.00
_cell.angle_gamma   90.00
#
_symmetry.space_group_name_H-M   'P 1'
#
loop_
_entity.id
_entity.type
_entity.pdbx_description
1 polymer ?
#
loop_
_entity_poly.entity_id
_entity_poly.type
_entity_poly.pdbx_seq_one_letter_code
_entity_poly.pdbx_strand_id
1 'polypeptide(L)'
;SKPQSAYTLFMRDYKNKEVPNPEGKAPSVLWNELLPEKQEIYKQNAKLLQDEYQVKIAEFYQQNPQELEKDQLAKTKQKERRILLNSISKDAHDLLEDAGFVAFCTAHVLKVSGLKPNLKVKQMLSKKWESMTEDEKTKFEDGFEKMHLQQQIQLVNYYDDWVNSLKRKAREQKEQKEKDKANQEETKE
;
A
#
# COMPACT_ATOMS: atom_id res chain seq x y z
N SER A 1 -2.85 25.00 6.62
CA SER A 1 -2.58 23.71 7.29
C SER A 1 -3.73 23.34 8.19
N LYS A 2 -4.06 22.04 8.33
CA LYS A 2 -5.13 21.58 9.24
C LYS A 2 -4.77 21.90 10.71
N PRO A 3 -5.76 22.24 11.55
CA PRO A 3 -5.53 22.54 12.95
C PRO A 3 -5.03 21.30 13.70
N GLN A 4 -4.18 21.54 14.70
CA GLN A 4 -3.63 20.49 15.54
C GLN A 4 -4.67 20.01 16.57
N SER A 5 -4.69 18.70 16.86
CA SER A 5 -5.52 18.15 17.93
C SER A 5 -5.01 18.58 19.32
N ALA A 6 -5.85 18.46 20.35
CA ALA A 6 -5.47 18.75 21.74
C ALA A 6 -4.18 18.02 22.18
N TYR A 7 -4.08 16.73 21.86
CA TYR A 7 -2.88 15.95 22.14
C TYR A 7 -1.68 16.42 21.31
N THR A 8 -1.88 16.84 20.06
CA THR A 8 -0.80 17.36 19.21
C THR A 8 -0.27 18.70 19.73
N LEU A 9 -1.15 19.57 20.24
CA LEU A 9 -0.76 20.82 20.91
C LEU A 9 0.05 20.52 22.18
N PHE A 10 -0.41 19.58 23.01
CA PHE A 10 0.36 19.10 24.15
C PHE A 10 1.73 18.55 23.74
N MET A 11 1.81 17.74 22.68
CA MET A 11 3.07 17.19 22.17
C MET A 11 4.04 18.27 21.70
N ARG A 12 3.53 19.38 21.15
CA ARG A 12 4.35 20.54 20.77
C ARG A 12 4.95 21.19 22.02
N ASP A 13 4.12 21.45 23.02
CA ASP A 13 4.55 22.12 24.26
C ASP A 13 5.49 21.22 25.07
N TYR A 14 5.27 19.91 25.04
CA TYR A 14 6.20 18.88 25.55
C TYR A 14 7.56 18.92 24.86
N LYS A 15 7.60 18.99 23.53
CA LYS A 15 8.86 19.11 22.76
C LYS A 15 9.59 20.43 23.03
N ASN A 16 8.83 21.49 23.29
CA ASN A 16 9.35 22.80 23.67
C ASN A 16 9.82 22.87 25.13
N LYS A 17 9.74 21.77 25.90
CA LYS A 17 10.07 21.67 27.33
C LYS A 17 9.20 22.56 28.23
N GLU A 18 8.02 22.95 27.76
CA GLU A 18 7.03 23.69 28.56
C GLU A 18 6.24 22.74 29.47
N VAL A 19 6.21 21.45 29.14
CA VAL A 19 5.70 20.39 30.01
C VAL A 19 6.87 19.72 30.72
N PRO A 20 6.96 19.79 32.05
CA PRO A 20 8.02 19.14 32.80
C PRO A 20 7.87 17.61 32.72
N ASN A 21 8.97 16.92 32.40
CA ASN A 21 9.08 15.46 32.44
C ASN A 21 10.33 15.00 33.20
N PRO A 22 10.36 15.22 34.52
CA PRO A 22 11.52 14.83 35.33
C PRO A 22 11.72 13.31 35.41
N GLU A 23 10.66 12.51 35.19
CA GLU A 23 10.67 11.05 35.32
C GLU A 23 10.93 10.31 34.00
N GLY A 24 11.15 11.03 32.89
CA GLY A 24 11.39 10.42 31.58
C GLY A 24 10.20 9.61 31.04
N LYS A 25 8.98 9.90 31.51
CA LYS A 25 7.75 9.21 31.11
C LYS A 25 7.43 9.44 29.63
N ALA A 26 6.74 8.46 29.04
CA ALA A 26 6.23 8.61 27.68
C ALA A 26 5.18 9.75 27.62
N PRO A 27 5.12 10.54 26.52
CA PRO A 27 4.20 11.66 26.42
C PRO A 27 2.72 11.27 26.51
N SER A 28 2.35 10.08 26.05
CA SER A 28 0.98 9.56 26.17
C SER A 28 0.58 9.32 27.63
N VAL A 29 1.53 8.88 28.46
CA VAL A 29 1.31 8.68 29.90
C VAL A 29 1.14 10.03 30.59
N LEU A 30 2.03 10.98 30.30
CA LEU A 30 1.94 12.35 30.84
C LEU A 30 0.66 13.06 30.43
N TRP A 31 0.19 12.81 29.20
CA TRP A 31 -1.12 13.30 28.76
C TRP A 31 -2.25 12.75 29.61
N ASN A 32 -2.24 11.46 29.93
CA ASN A 32 -3.28 10.86 30.76
C ASN A 32 -3.18 11.25 32.25
N GLU A 33 -1.96 11.54 32.73
CA GLU A 33 -1.69 12.01 34.10
C GLU A 33 -1.90 13.52 34.29
N LEU A 34 -2.05 14.28 33.20
CA LEU A 34 -2.39 15.70 33.25
C LEU A 34 -3.72 15.91 34.00
N LEU A 35 -3.76 16.94 34.83
CA LEU A 35 -4.99 17.39 35.48
C LEU A 35 -6.10 17.61 34.43
N PRO A 36 -7.35 17.18 34.70
CA PRO A 36 -8.47 17.34 33.77
C PRO A 36 -8.64 18.77 33.28
N GLU A 37 -8.41 19.77 34.13
CA GLU A 37 -8.52 21.19 33.78
C GLU A 37 -7.48 21.58 32.73
N LYS A 38 -6.26 21.04 32.82
CA LYS A 38 -5.22 21.31 31.83
C LYS A 38 -5.48 20.60 30.51
N GLN A 39 -5.98 19.37 30.55
CA GLN A 39 -6.44 18.70 29.32
C GLN A 39 -7.57 19.48 28.65
N GLU A 40 -8.48 20.04 29.45
CA GLU A 40 -9.59 20.83 28.95
C GLU A 40 -9.12 22.12 28.27
N ILE A 41 -8.10 22.79 28.80
CA ILE A 41 -7.46 23.94 28.12
C ILE A 41 -6.95 23.55 26.73
N TYR A 42 -6.26 22.41 26.60
CA TYR A 42 -5.79 21.93 25.28
C TYR A 42 -6.95 21.59 24.34
N LYS A 43 -8.04 21.02 24.85
CA LYS A 43 -9.25 20.72 24.05
C LYS A 43 -9.93 22.01 23.58
N GLN A 44 -10.06 23.00 24.45
CA GLN A 44 -10.63 24.31 24.11
C GLN A 44 -9.78 25.03 23.06
N ASN A 45 -8.45 25.04 23.23
CA ASN A 45 -7.54 25.63 22.26
C ASN A 45 -7.60 24.90 20.90
N ALA A 46 -7.64 23.57 20.89
CA ALA A 46 -7.79 22.80 19.66
C ALA A 46 -9.13 23.10 18.95
N LYS A 47 -10.21 23.26 19.73
CA LYS A 47 -11.54 23.62 19.20
C LYS A 47 -11.52 25.02 18.59
N LEU A 48 -10.96 26.02 19.27
CA LEU A 48 -10.84 27.38 18.74
C LEU A 48 -10.06 27.40 17.41
N LEU A 49 -8.92 26.70 17.35
CA LEU A 49 -8.15 26.57 16.10
C LEU A 49 -8.95 25.87 14.99
N GLN A 50 -9.80 24.91 15.35
CA GLN A 50 -10.67 24.23 14.42
C GLN A 50 -11.77 25.15 13.88
N ASP A 51 -12.40 25.93 14.74
CA ASP A 51 -13.45 26.88 14.37
C ASP A 51 -12.87 27.98 13.48
N GLU A 52 -11.70 28.54 13.82
CA GLU A 52 -10.99 29.50 12.96
C GLU A 52 -10.61 28.92 11.59
N TYR A 53 -10.14 27.67 11.57
CA TYR A 53 -9.81 27.00 10.32
C TYR A 53 -11.05 26.79 9.45
N GLN A 54 -12.20 26.47 10.04
CA GLN A 54 -13.46 26.30 9.30
C GLN A 54 -13.92 27.60 8.64
N VAL A 55 -13.80 28.73 9.34
CA VAL A 55 -14.11 30.05 8.75
C VAL A 55 -13.16 30.34 7.60
N LYS A 56 -11.84 30.22 7.82
CA LYS A 56 -10.82 30.51 6.79
C LYS A 56 -10.95 29.61 5.56
N ILE A 57 -11.25 28.31 5.74
CA ILE A 57 -11.40 27.39 4.61
C ILE A 57 -12.72 27.64 3.85
N ALA A 58 -13.78 28.05 4.54
CA ALA A 58 -15.03 28.44 3.89
C ALA A 58 -14.85 29.70 3.04
N GLU A 59 -14.20 30.73 3.58
CA GLU A 59 -13.84 31.95 2.84
C GLU A 59 -12.94 31.62 1.65
N PHE A 60 -11.94 30.75 1.84
CA PHE A 60 -11.05 30.31 0.77
C PHE A 60 -11.81 29.65 -0.38
N TYR A 61 -12.72 28.72 -0.10
CA TYR A 61 -13.51 28.07 -1.15
C TYR A 61 -14.58 28.98 -1.77
N GLN A 62 -15.10 29.96 -1.03
CA GLN A 62 -15.99 30.98 -1.59
C GLN A 62 -15.25 31.85 -2.61
N GLN A 63 -13.99 32.19 -2.33
CA GLN A 63 -13.13 32.95 -3.24
C GLN A 63 -12.54 32.08 -4.36
N ASN A 64 -12.37 30.78 -4.13
CA ASN A 64 -11.74 29.83 -5.04
C ASN A 64 -12.62 28.57 -5.23
N PRO A 65 -13.80 28.67 -5.86
CA PRO A 65 -14.71 27.54 -6.00
C PRO A 65 -14.11 26.37 -6.80
N GLN A 66 -13.18 26.65 -7.71
CA GLN A 66 -12.49 25.62 -8.50
C GLN A 66 -11.55 24.76 -7.64
N GLU A 67 -11.02 25.30 -6.54
CA GLU A 67 -10.19 24.56 -5.60
C GLU A 67 -11.04 23.60 -4.74
N LEU A 68 -12.31 23.92 -4.50
CA LEU A 68 -13.24 23.01 -3.83
C LEU A 68 -13.47 21.74 -4.68
N GLU A 69 -13.71 21.90 -5.98
CA GLU A 69 -13.88 20.78 -6.91
C GLU A 69 -12.60 19.94 -7.03
N LYS A 70 -11.43 20.58 -7.13
CA LYS A 70 -10.13 19.88 -7.15
C LYS A 70 -9.89 19.09 -5.87
N ASP A 71 -10.17 19.68 -4.70
CA ASP A 71 -9.96 19.02 -3.41
C ASP A 71 -10.95 17.85 -3.20
N GLN A 72 -12.21 18.00 -3.63
CA GLN A 72 -13.18 16.90 -3.64
C GLN A 72 -12.74 15.77 -4.57
N LEU A 73 -12.28 16.08 -5.79
CA LEU A 73 -11.77 15.09 -6.73
C LEU A 73 -10.52 14.38 -6.18
N ALA A 74 -9.60 15.12 -5.57
CA ALA A 74 -8.41 14.56 -4.93
C ALA A 74 -8.76 13.62 -3.78
N LYS A 75 -9.71 14.00 -2.92
CA LYS A 75 -10.21 13.14 -1.82
C LYS A 75 -10.88 11.88 -2.35
N THR A 76 -11.70 11.99 -3.40
CA THR A 76 -12.34 10.83 -4.03
C THR A 76 -11.30 9.89 -4.61
N LYS A 77 -10.34 10.40 -5.40
CA LYS A 77 -9.22 9.59 -5.93
C LYS A 77 -8.39 8.95 -4.83
N GLN A 78 -8.11 9.66 -3.74
CA GLN A 78 -7.36 9.11 -2.61
C GLN A 78 -8.15 8.01 -1.89
N LYS A 79 -9.46 8.19 -1.72
CA LYS A 79 -10.36 7.20 -1.11
C LYS A 79 -10.46 5.94 -1.99
N GLU A 80 -10.67 6.12 -3.28
CA GLU A 80 -10.66 5.05 -4.27
C GLU A 80 -9.34 4.30 -4.22
N ARG A 81 -8.20 5.02 -4.23
CA ARG A 81 -6.86 4.42 -4.10
C ARG A 81 -6.72 3.59 -2.83
N ARG A 82 -7.20 4.09 -1.70
CA ARG A 82 -7.14 3.35 -0.43
C ARG A 82 -8.01 2.09 -0.44
N ILE A 83 -9.23 2.18 -0.96
CA ILE A 83 -10.14 1.03 -1.08
C ILE A 83 -9.51 -0.03 -1.98
N LEU A 84 -8.99 0.41 -3.11
CA LEU A 84 -8.33 -0.42 -4.11
C LEU A 84 -7.07 -1.12 -3.55
N LEU A 85 -6.19 -0.39 -2.85
CA LEU A 85 -5.02 -0.98 -2.19
C LEU A 85 -5.37 -1.91 -1.02
N ASN A 86 -6.50 -1.68 -0.35
CA ASN A 86 -6.97 -2.59 0.70
C ASN A 86 -7.62 -3.86 0.14
N SER A 87 -7.94 -3.90 -1.16
CA SER A 87 -8.60 -5.04 -1.81
C SER A 87 -7.64 -6.10 -2.33
N ILE A 88 -6.33 -5.79 -2.35
CA ILE A 88 -5.28 -6.73 -2.76
C ILE A 88 -4.72 -7.48 -1.55
N SER A 89 -4.25 -8.71 -1.77
CA SER A 89 -3.58 -9.51 -0.73
C SER A 89 -2.29 -8.81 -0.26
N LYS A 90 -1.81 -9.14 0.95
CA LYS A 90 -0.52 -8.59 1.43
C LYS A 90 0.64 -8.96 0.48
N ASP A 91 0.63 -10.20 -0.01
CA ASP A 91 1.60 -10.67 -1.00
C ASP A 91 1.50 -9.88 -2.33
N ALA A 92 0.29 -9.53 -2.77
CA ALA A 92 0.05 -8.66 -3.93
C ALA A 92 0.48 -7.20 -3.67
N HIS A 93 0.38 -6.72 -2.43
CA HIS A 93 0.86 -5.39 -2.06
C HIS A 93 2.39 -5.33 -2.11
N ASP A 94 3.09 -6.35 -1.64
CA ASP A 94 4.56 -6.42 -1.74
C ASP A 94 5.00 -6.50 -3.22
N LEU A 95 4.19 -7.11 -4.09
CA LEU A 95 4.42 -7.12 -5.54
C LEU A 95 4.21 -5.77 -6.23
N LEU A 96 3.57 -4.79 -5.57
CA LEU A 96 3.57 -3.41 -6.06
C LEU A 96 4.93 -2.73 -5.89
N GLU A 97 5.79 -3.21 -4.98
CA GLU A 97 7.17 -2.72 -4.84
C GLU A 97 8.05 -3.24 -5.98
N ASP A 98 7.76 -4.43 -6.51
CA ASP A 98 8.37 -5.02 -7.72
C ASP A 98 7.57 -4.70 -9.01
N ALA A 99 6.93 -3.53 -9.06
CA ALA A 99 6.01 -3.12 -10.13
C ALA A 99 6.57 -3.27 -11.56
N GLY A 100 7.85 -2.95 -11.76
CA GLY A 100 8.54 -3.11 -13.04
C GLY A 100 8.57 -4.56 -13.53
N PHE A 101 8.86 -5.49 -12.61
CA PHE A 101 8.91 -6.92 -12.93
C PHE A 101 7.51 -7.50 -13.21
N VAL A 102 6.49 -7.05 -12.46
CA VAL A 102 5.08 -7.43 -12.70
C VAL A 102 4.63 -6.96 -14.08
N ALA A 103 4.90 -5.70 -14.42
CA ALA A 103 4.58 -5.14 -15.73
C ALA A 103 5.29 -5.89 -16.87
N PHE A 104 6.58 -6.20 -16.68
CA PHE A 104 7.38 -6.97 -17.62
C PHE A 104 6.84 -8.38 -17.85
N CYS A 105 6.58 -9.13 -16.77
CA CYS A 105 6.03 -10.49 -16.84
C CYS A 105 4.70 -10.49 -17.56
N THR A 106 3.82 -9.54 -17.22
CA THR A 106 2.47 -9.49 -17.75
C THR A 106 2.45 -9.07 -19.22
N ALA A 107 3.31 -8.13 -19.64
CA ALA A 107 3.48 -7.78 -21.04
C ALA A 107 3.93 -8.99 -21.88
N HIS A 108 4.83 -9.81 -21.37
CA HIS A 108 5.34 -10.98 -22.10
C HIS A 108 4.36 -12.16 -22.11
N VAL A 109 3.60 -12.37 -21.03
CA VAL A 109 2.60 -13.44 -20.96
C VAL A 109 1.34 -13.08 -21.76
N LEU A 110 0.85 -11.84 -21.67
CA LEU A 110 -0.39 -11.41 -22.32
C LEU A 110 -0.20 -10.89 -23.76
N LYS A 111 0.86 -10.13 -24.06
CA LYS A 111 0.95 -9.40 -25.34
C LYS A 111 1.90 -10.00 -26.36
N VAL A 112 3.03 -10.55 -25.92
CA VAL A 112 4.14 -10.85 -26.87
C VAL A 112 4.21 -12.32 -27.27
N SER A 113 3.82 -13.25 -26.40
CA SER A 113 4.28 -14.64 -26.56
C SER A 113 3.21 -15.73 -26.41
N GLY A 114 1.97 -15.38 -26.01
CA GLY A 114 0.90 -16.38 -25.78
C GLY A 114 1.29 -17.50 -24.81
N LEU A 115 2.27 -17.24 -23.93
CA LEU A 115 2.92 -18.27 -23.12
C LEU A 115 1.95 -18.78 -22.07
N LYS A 116 1.74 -20.10 -22.07
CA LYS A 116 0.91 -20.72 -21.04
C LYS A 116 1.58 -20.60 -19.66
N PRO A 117 0.84 -20.16 -18.64
CA PRO A 117 1.28 -20.13 -17.25
C PRO A 117 1.92 -21.45 -16.77
N ASN A 118 3.25 -21.47 -16.63
CA ASN A 118 3.97 -22.58 -16.00
C ASN A 118 5.27 -22.12 -15.32
N LEU A 119 5.87 -23.00 -14.49
CA LEU A 119 7.07 -22.68 -13.70
C LEU A 119 8.30 -22.38 -14.58
N LYS A 120 8.45 -23.08 -15.70
CA LYS A 120 9.58 -22.86 -16.64
C LYS A 120 9.49 -21.47 -17.28
N VAL A 121 8.28 -21.00 -17.61
CA VAL A 121 8.04 -19.66 -18.14
C VAL A 121 8.39 -18.60 -17.10
N LYS A 122 8.00 -18.79 -15.83
CA LYS A 122 8.40 -17.87 -14.75
C LYS A 122 9.92 -17.77 -14.62
N GLN A 123 10.62 -18.90 -14.59
CA GLN A 123 12.08 -18.93 -14.49
C GLN A 123 12.77 -18.26 -15.69
N MET A 124 12.24 -18.47 -16.90
CA MET A 124 12.75 -17.80 -18.10
C MET A 124 12.58 -16.27 -18.00
N LEU A 125 11.41 -15.80 -17.57
CA LEU A 125 11.12 -14.38 -17.42
C LEU A 125 11.98 -13.74 -16.33
N SER A 126 12.18 -14.41 -15.19
CA SER A 126 13.09 -13.94 -14.14
C SER A 126 14.52 -13.78 -14.66
N LYS A 127 15.06 -14.79 -15.35
CA LYS A 127 16.40 -14.71 -15.94
C LYS A 127 16.53 -13.59 -16.97
N LYS A 128 15.49 -13.41 -17.79
CA LYS A 128 15.45 -12.32 -18.77
C LYS A 128 15.46 -10.96 -18.08
N TRP A 129 14.65 -10.78 -17.04
CA TRP A 129 14.63 -9.56 -16.24
C TRP A 129 15.98 -9.27 -15.57
N GLU A 130 16.62 -10.28 -14.99
CA GLU A 130 17.96 -10.15 -14.38
C GLU A 130 19.03 -9.74 -15.40
N SER A 131 18.90 -10.18 -16.66
CA SER A 131 19.83 -9.83 -17.74
C SER A 131 19.56 -8.47 -18.39
N MET A 132 18.46 -7.79 -18.03
CA MET A 132 18.12 -6.48 -18.60
C MET A 132 18.93 -5.36 -17.96
N THR A 133 19.19 -4.33 -18.77
CA THR A 133 19.80 -3.09 -18.30
C THR A 133 18.85 -2.30 -17.40
N GLU A 134 19.39 -1.43 -16.55
CA GLU A 134 18.59 -0.60 -15.66
C GLU A 134 17.64 0.32 -16.45
N ASP A 135 18.12 0.93 -17.54
CA ASP A 135 17.31 1.75 -18.45
C ASP A 135 16.10 1.00 -19.04
N GLU A 136 16.23 -0.31 -19.27
CA GLU A 136 15.12 -1.13 -19.74
C GLU A 136 14.13 -1.42 -18.62
N LYS A 137 14.60 -1.71 -17.40
CA LYS A 137 13.73 -1.95 -16.24
C LYS A 137 12.93 -0.69 -15.88
N THR A 138 13.59 0.46 -15.86
CA THR A 138 12.96 1.77 -15.61
C THR A 138 11.84 2.06 -16.61
N LYS A 139 11.96 1.65 -17.88
CA LYS A 139 10.84 1.80 -18.86
C LYS A 139 9.59 1.00 -18.47
N PHE A 140 9.75 -0.17 -17.85
CA PHE A 140 8.62 -0.96 -17.38
C PHE A 140 8.01 -0.37 -16.11
N GLU A 141 8.85 0.15 -15.20
CA GLU A 141 8.42 0.86 -13.98
C GLU A 141 7.65 2.14 -14.34
N ASP A 142 8.24 3.03 -15.14
CA ASP A 142 7.61 4.23 -15.65
C ASP A 142 6.29 3.92 -16.38
N GLY A 143 6.31 2.86 -17.19
CA GLY A 143 5.15 2.40 -17.93
C GLY A 143 4.02 1.97 -16.99
N PHE A 144 4.34 1.26 -15.91
CA PHE A 144 3.40 0.84 -14.89
C PHE A 144 2.85 2.03 -14.08
N GLU A 145 3.73 2.93 -13.63
CA GLU A 145 3.35 4.11 -12.86
C GLU A 145 2.41 5.04 -13.63
N LYS A 146 2.58 5.15 -14.95
CA LYS A 146 1.71 5.94 -15.83
C LYS A 146 0.34 5.31 -16.08
N MET A 147 0.11 4.04 -15.70
CA MET A 147 -1.20 3.39 -15.84
C MET A 147 -2.21 3.91 -14.83
N HIS A 148 -3.49 3.79 -15.16
CA HIS A 148 -4.54 4.03 -14.18
C HIS A 148 -4.43 3.00 -13.04
N LEU A 149 -4.65 3.41 -11.79
CA LEU A 149 -4.49 2.53 -10.62
C LEU A 149 -5.30 1.22 -10.72
N GLN A 150 -6.50 1.28 -11.30
CA GLN A 150 -7.31 0.08 -11.52
C GLN A 150 -6.62 -0.92 -12.46
N GLN A 151 -5.87 -0.45 -13.46
CA GLN A 151 -5.10 -1.30 -14.37
C GLN A 151 -3.87 -1.87 -13.67
N GLN A 152 -3.17 -1.07 -12.86
CA GLN A 152 -2.06 -1.55 -12.02
C GLN A 152 -2.50 -2.70 -11.13
N ILE A 153 -3.66 -2.56 -10.47
CA ILE A 153 -4.22 -3.59 -9.59
C ILE A 153 -4.65 -4.83 -10.37
N GLN A 154 -5.28 -4.67 -11.53
CA GLN A 154 -5.62 -5.80 -12.39
C GLN A 154 -4.37 -6.60 -12.80
N LEU A 155 -3.27 -5.91 -13.13
CA LEU A 155 -1.99 -6.55 -13.47
C LEU A 155 -1.40 -7.30 -12.28
N VAL A 156 -1.39 -6.68 -11.10
CA VAL A 156 -0.88 -7.30 -9.88
C VAL A 156 -1.72 -8.52 -9.49
N ASN A 157 -3.05 -8.41 -9.49
CA ASN A 157 -3.94 -9.54 -9.19
C ASN A 157 -3.75 -10.69 -10.19
N TYR A 158 -3.63 -10.36 -11.49
CA TYR A 158 -3.34 -11.37 -12.51
C TYR A 158 -2.02 -12.10 -12.23
N TYR A 159 -0.96 -11.36 -11.87
CA TYR A 159 0.32 -11.94 -11.56
C TYR A 159 0.30 -12.76 -10.26
N ASP A 160 -0.41 -12.31 -9.21
CA ASP A 160 -0.58 -13.05 -7.95
C ASP A 160 -1.34 -14.37 -8.19
N ASP A 161 -2.48 -14.31 -8.89
CA ASP A 161 -3.25 -15.49 -9.30
C ASP A 161 -2.39 -16.45 -10.13
N TRP A 162 -1.58 -15.91 -11.04
CA TRP A 162 -0.65 -16.71 -11.81
C TRP A 162 0.35 -17.44 -10.89
N VAL A 163 1.07 -16.73 -10.02
CA VAL A 163 2.06 -17.32 -9.12
C VAL A 163 1.44 -18.36 -8.19
N ASN A 164 0.24 -18.09 -7.67
CA ASN A 164 -0.46 -19.02 -6.79
C ASN A 164 -0.97 -20.27 -7.54
N SER A 165 -1.39 -20.12 -8.80
CA SER A 165 -1.72 -21.26 -9.67
C SER A 165 -0.52 -22.18 -9.91
N LEU A 166 0.70 -21.63 -10.01
CA LEU A 166 1.93 -22.40 -10.17
C LEU A 166 2.26 -23.19 -8.90
N LYS A 167 2.14 -22.54 -7.72
CA LYS A 167 2.35 -23.19 -6.42
C LYS A 167 1.37 -24.36 -6.25
N ARG A 168 0.09 -24.18 -6.61
CA ARG A 168 -0.92 -25.24 -6.53
C ARG A 168 -0.59 -26.43 -7.44
N LYS A 169 -0.29 -26.20 -8.71
CA LYS A 169 0.11 -27.25 -9.65
C LYS A 169 1.36 -28.01 -9.21
N ALA A 170 2.33 -27.32 -8.60
CA ALA A 170 3.54 -27.95 -8.08
C ALA A 170 3.23 -28.89 -6.90
N ARG A 171 2.29 -28.52 -6.02
CA ARG A 171 1.83 -29.39 -4.92
C ARG A 171 1.08 -30.62 -5.46
N GLU A 172 0.14 -30.41 -6.38
CA GLU A 172 -0.62 -31.49 -7.03
C GLU A 172 0.32 -32.51 -7.72
N GLN A 173 1.35 -32.04 -8.42
CA GLN A 173 2.35 -32.93 -9.04
C GLN A 173 3.19 -33.70 -8.02
N LYS A 174 3.48 -33.11 -6.87
CA LYS A 174 4.25 -33.77 -5.80
C LYS A 174 3.41 -34.88 -5.17
N GLU A 175 2.15 -34.58 -4.84
CA GLU A 175 1.20 -35.55 -4.28
C GLU A 175 0.94 -36.72 -5.25
N GLN A 176 0.81 -36.43 -6.56
CA GLN A 176 0.63 -37.48 -7.56
C GLN A 176 1.85 -38.40 -7.64
N LYS A 177 3.08 -37.85 -7.64
CA LYS A 177 4.31 -38.65 -7.64
C LYS A 177 4.46 -39.51 -6.39
N GLU A 178 4.04 -39.00 -5.23
CA GLU A 178 4.06 -39.76 -3.98
C GLU A 178 3.06 -40.93 -4.03
N LYS A 179 1.86 -40.72 -4.58
CA LYS A 179 0.88 -41.79 -4.82
C LYS A 179 1.37 -42.83 -5.83
N ASP A 180 1.96 -42.38 -6.94
CA ASP A 180 2.48 -43.27 -7.98
C ASP A 180 3.65 -44.11 -7.44
N LYS A 181 4.49 -43.54 -6.57
CA LYS A 181 5.59 -44.25 -5.91
C LYS A 181 5.09 -45.29 -4.91
N ALA A 182 4.08 -44.94 -4.09
CA ALA A 182 3.46 -45.87 -3.14
C ALA A 182 2.83 -47.08 -3.87
N ASN A 183 2.09 -46.84 -4.97
CA ASN A 183 1.48 -47.90 -5.76
C ASN A 183 2.52 -48.83 -6.43
N GLN A 184 3.69 -48.31 -6.82
CA GLN A 184 4.78 -49.11 -7.40
C GLN A 184 5.53 -49.96 -6.37
N GLU A 185 5.53 -49.56 -5.10
CA GLU A 185 6.10 -50.35 -4.00
C GLU A 185 5.15 -51.50 -3.61
N GLU A 186 3.82 -51.29 -3.63
CA GLU A 186 2.81 -52.34 -3.39
C GLU A 186 2.69 -53.38 -4.52
N THR A 187 3.07 -53.07 -5.76
CA THR A 187 3.03 -54.03 -6.88
C THR A 187 4.30 -54.89 -7.02
N LYS A 188 5.29 -54.71 -6.13
CA LYS A 188 6.56 -55.45 -6.12
C LYS A 188 6.74 -56.41 -4.93
N GLU A 189 5.77 -56.44 -4.00
CA GLU A 189 5.58 -57.54 -3.03
C GLU A 189 4.65 -58.63 -3.60
#